data_AF-A0A942ML94-F1
#
_entry.id   AF-A0A942ML94-F1
#
_cell.length_a   1.000
_cell.length_b   1.000
_cell.length_c   1.000
_cell.angle_alpha   90.00
_cell.angle_beta   90.00
_cell.angle_gamma   90.00
#
_symmetry.space_group_name_H-M   'P 1'
#
loop_
_entity.id
_entity.type
_entity.pdbx_description
1 polymer ?
#
loop_
_entity_poly.entity_id
_entity_poly.type
_entity_poly.pdbx_seq_one_letter_code
_entity_poly.pdbx_strand_id
1 'polypeptide(L)'
;QGVLRTLEVLRERGLIGVGTAASQEERNTLVILERNDIKVGFLAYTYGTNGLPIPRGKDYLVNLIDESLMADDIARLRVQVDVVVVSMHWGDEYVRQPNDRQKELAAKLVSLGADIILGSHPHVLQPMEFIEAVDNDGNLRKGFVIYSLGNFISNQRDRYRDSGVILLVDIMKNLHTGTVEINQTRYVPTWVHKYYLGNKWNFRILPVEKFISVYYHGFEDILRETEYKRLVEVWQDTTSHLGESWHSIHP
;
A
#
# COMPACT_ATOMS: atom_id res chain seq x y z
N GLN A 1 23.70 -5.21 -7.55
CA GLN A 1 23.20 -5.81 -8.81
C GLN A 1 21.69 -6.03 -8.76
N GLY A 2 21.12 -6.56 -7.67
CA GLY A 2 19.66 -6.77 -7.54
C GLY A 2 18.80 -5.53 -7.82
N VAL A 3 19.01 -4.41 -7.12
CA VAL A 3 18.25 -3.16 -7.33
C VAL A 3 18.27 -2.70 -8.79
N LEU A 4 19.47 -2.64 -9.40
CA LEU A 4 19.62 -2.20 -10.79
C LEU A 4 18.89 -3.10 -11.78
N ARG A 5 18.95 -4.42 -11.58
CA ARG A 5 18.21 -5.38 -12.41
C ARG A 5 16.70 -5.22 -12.26
N THR A 6 16.21 -4.98 -11.05
CA THR A 6 14.78 -4.72 -10.81
C THR A 6 14.33 -3.45 -11.54
N LEU A 7 15.09 -2.35 -11.45
CA LEU A 7 14.79 -1.10 -12.14
C LEU A 7 14.74 -1.28 -13.66
N GLU A 8 15.69 -2.02 -14.23
CA GLU A 8 15.70 -2.36 -15.67
C GLU A 8 14.42 -3.11 -16.07
N VAL A 9 14.06 -4.17 -15.34
CA VAL A 9 12.87 -4.98 -15.64
C VAL A 9 11.57 -4.16 -15.51
N LEU A 10 11.47 -3.29 -14.50
CA LEU A 10 10.30 -2.41 -14.35
C LEU A 10 10.14 -1.48 -15.56
N ARG A 11 11.23 -0.85 -16.01
CA ARG A 11 11.24 0.04 -17.18
C ARG A 11 10.85 -0.70 -18.47
N GLU A 12 11.42 -1.88 -18.71
CA GLU A 12 11.07 -2.73 -19.87
C GLU A 12 9.57 -3.10 -19.91
N ARG A 13 8.92 -3.15 -18.74
CA ARG A 13 7.49 -3.46 -18.61
C ARG A 13 6.61 -2.22 -18.53
N GLY A 14 7.16 -1.02 -18.66
CA GLY A 14 6.41 0.24 -18.54
C GLY A 14 5.90 0.51 -17.12
N LEU A 15 6.51 -0.10 -16.11
CA LEU A 15 6.17 0.10 -14.70
C LEU A 15 7.07 1.18 -14.10
N ILE A 16 6.45 2.09 -13.35
CA ILE A 16 7.15 3.18 -12.67
C ILE A 16 7.51 2.69 -11.26
N GLY A 17 8.80 2.66 -10.96
CA GLY A 17 9.32 2.36 -9.63
C GLY A 17 9.46 3.62 -8.77
N VAL A 18 9.29 3.46 -7.45
CA VAL A 18 9.49 4.53 -6.45
C VAL A 18 10.34 3.97 -5.31
N GLY A 19 11.20 4.80 -4.71
CA GLY A 19 12.01 4.43 -3.53
C GLY A 19 13.33 3.71 -3.82
N THR A 20 13.64 3.46 -5.09
CA THR A 20 14.95 2.96 -5.53
C THR A 20 15.39 3.69 -6.79
N ALA A 21 16.70 3.85 -6.99
CA ALA A 21 17.24 4.58 -8.14
C ALA A 21 18.61 4.04 -8.57
N ALA A 22 18.98 4.22 -9.84
CA ALA A 22 20.28 3.83 -10.38
C ALA A 22 21.34 4.93 -10.24
N SER A 23 20.95 6.16 -9.90
CA SER A 23 21.83 7.30 -9.68
C SER A 23 21.24 8.30 -8.68
N GLN A 24 22.05 9.24 -8.20
CA GLN A 24 21.57 10.35 -7.35
C GLN A 24 20.59 11.26 -8.08
N GLU A 25 20.80 11.49 -9.37
CA GLU A 25 19.89 12.29 -10.21
C GLU A 25 18.52 11.62 -10.33
N GLU A 26 18.49 10.31 -10.59
CA GLU A 26 17.25 9.55 -10.63
C GLU A 26 16.55 9.56 -9.26
N ARG A 27 17.30 9.39 -8.15
CA ARG A 27 16.74 9.49 -6.79
C ARG A 27 16.10 10.85 -6.52
N ASN A 28 16.68 11.92 -7.06
CA ASN A 28 16.19 13.27 -6.87
C ASN A 28 14.99 13.62 -7.77
N THR A 29 14.72 12.81 -8.79
CA THR A 29 13.60 12.97 -9.72
C THR A 29 12.29 12.56 -9.03
N LEU A 30 11.33 13.48 -9.03
CA LEU A 30 10.04 13.25 -8.40
C LEU A 30 9.13 12.42 -9.31
N VAL A 31 8.43 11.46 -8.72
CA VAL A 31 7.43 10.65 -9.43
C VAL A 31 6.07 11.29 -9.25
N ILE A 32 5.57 11.92 -10.32
CA ILE A 32 4.27 12.61 -10.34
C ILE A 32 3.44 12.02 -11.49
N LEU A 33 2.21 11.62 -11.18
CA LEU A 33 1.23 11.18 -12.16
C LEU A 33 0.07 12.16 -12.19
N GLU A 34 -0.39 12.53 -13.38
CA GLU A 34 -1.52 13.43 -13.55
C GLU A 34 -2.67 12.74 -14.27
N ARG A 35 -3.87 12.79 -13.67
CA ARG A 35 -5.11 12.27 -14.25
C ARG A 35 -6.26 13.18 -13.84
N ASN A 36 -7.14 13.51 -14.78
CA ASN A 36 -8.32 14.36 -14.54
C ASN A 36 -7.96 15.68 -13.79
N ASP A 37 -6.87 16.33 -14.20
CA ASP A 37 -6.35 17.58 -13.59
C ASP A 37 -5.95 17.46 -12.11
N ILE A 38 -5.72 16.23 -11.63
CA ILE A 38 -5.20 15.91 -10.30
C ILE A 38 -3.79 15.35 -10.44
N LYS A 39 -2.82 16.04 -9.86
CA LYS A 39 -1.42 15.61 -9.75
C LYS A 39 -1.20 14.84 -8.46
N VAL A 40 -0.76 13.60 -8.57
CA VAL A 40 -0.45 12.72 -7.44
C VAL A 40 1.05 12.45 -7.44
N GLY A 41 1.72 12.83 -6.36
CA GLY A 41 3.12 12.57 -6.11
C GLY A 41 3.32 11.31 -5.27
N PHE A 42 4.36 10.52 -5.59
CA PHE A 42 4.65 9.27 -4.90
C PHE A 42 6.04 9.28 -4.28
N LEU A 43 6.11 8.86 -3.02
CA LEU A 43 7.34 8.57 -2.27
C LEU A 43 7.28 7.16 -1.70
N ALA A 44 8.42 6.52 -1.50
CA ALA A 44 8.48 5.19 -0.90
C ALA A 44 9.75 5.02 -0.06
N TYR A 45 9.61 4.39 1.11
CA TYR A 45 10.68 4.19 2.08
C TYR A 45 10.63 2.80 2.71
N THR A 46 11.80 2.25 3.06
CA THR A 46 11.91 0.97 3.75
C THR A 46 12.69 1.05 5.05
N TYR A 47 12.27 0.30 6.07
CA TYR A 47 13.00 0.14 7.32
C TYR A 47 14.40 -0.46 7.10
N GLY A 48 14.58 -1.22 6.01
CA GLY A 48 15.85 -1.83 5.68
C GLY A 48 15.83 -2.74 4.45
N THR A 49 16.92 -3.48 4.31
CA THR A 49 17.27 -4.34 3.18
C THR A 49 17.54 -5.79 3.64
N ASN A 50 16.84 -6.23 4.69
CA ASN A 50 16.96 -7.58 5.28
C ASN A 50 18.41 -7.92 5.70
N GLY A 51 19.10 -6.97 6.32
CA GLY A 51 20.47 -7.14 6.81
C GLY A 51 21.56 -6.99 5.73
N LEU A 52 21.20 -6.75 4.46
CA LEU A 52 22.19 -6.51 3.40
C LEU A 52 22.60 -5.04 3.36
N PRO A 53 23.85 -4.68 3.68
CA PRO A 53 24.25 -3.27 3.71
C PRO A 53 24.14 -2.62 2.34
N ILE A 54 23.72 -1.36 2.31
CA ILE A 54 23.80 -0.54 1.11
C ILE A 54 25.29 -0.31 0.80
N PRO A 55 25.75 -0.53 -0.45
CA PRO A 55 27.14 -0.28 -0.81
C PRO A 55 27.55 1.16 -0.53
N ARG A 56 28.74 1.35 0.05
CA ARG A 56 29.28 2.68 0.39
C ARG A 56 29.24 3.63 -0.82
N GLY A 57 28.73 4.84 -0.61
CA GLY A 57 28.61 5.86 -1.66
C GLY A 57 27.49 5.61 -2.66
N LYS A 58 26.57 4.69 -2.36
CA LYS A 58 25.40 4.37 -3.19
C LYS A 58 24.10 4.45 -2.40
N ASP A 59 24.03 5.42 -1.48
CA ASP A 59 22.86 5.67 -0.64
C ASP A 59 21.60 6.01 -1.47
N TYR A 60 21.78 6.51 -2.70
CA TYR A 60 20.71 6.72 -3.69
C TYR A 60 19.98 5.43 -4.12
N LEU A 61 20.54 4.24 -3.89
CA LEU A 61 19.96 2.99 -4.40
C LEU A 61 18.61 2.67 -3.75
N VAL A 62 18.44 3.01 -2.48
CA VAL A 62 17.27 2.68 -1.68
C VAL A 62 16.99 3.80 -0.69
N ASN A 63 15.77 4.32 -0.70
CA ASN A 63 15.33 5.27 0.32
C ASN A 63 15.01 4.53 1.63
N LEU A 64 15.90 4.67 2.63
CA LEU A 64 15.64 4.20 3.98
C LEU A 64 14.68 5.15 4.70
N ILE A 65 13.99 4.64 5.71
CA ILE A 65 13.22 5.47 6.65
C ILE A 65 14.20 6.37 7.42
N ASP A 66 14.20 7.65 7.07
CA ASP A 66 14.97 8.72 7.69
C ASP A 66 14.10 9.99 7.73
N GLU A 67 13.82 10.51 8.92
CA GLU A 67 12.84 11.58 9.09
C GLU A 67 13.24 12.89 8.41
N SER A 68 14.53 13.21 8.38
CA SER A 68 15.03 14.41 7.71
C SER A 68 14.88 14.27 6.19
N LEU A 69 15.28 13.12 5.64
CA LEU A 69 15.12 12.80 4.23
C LEU A 69 13.66 12.86 3.79
N MET A 70 12.76 12.25 4.58
CA MET A 70 11.32 12.24 4.30
C MET A 70 10.73 13.64 4.35
N ALA A 71 11.13 14.47 5.33
CA ALA A 71 10.68 15.86 5.42
C ALA A 71 11.09 16.68 4.18
N ASP A 72 12.35 16.57 3.76
CA ASP A 72 12.86 17.29 2.59
C ASP A 72 12.16 16.83 1.30
N ASP A 73 11.98 15.53 1.11
CA ASP A 73 11.31 14.99 -0.07
C ASP A 73 9.83 15.38 -0.14
N ILE A 74 9.11 15.32 0.99
CA ILE A 74 7.71 15.75 1.05
C ILE A 74 7.62 17.25 0.76
N ALA A 75 8.49 18.08 1.34
CA ALA A 75 8.50 19.52 1.08
C ALA A 75 8.73 19.84 -0.41
N ARG A 76 9.70 19.16 -1.06
CA ARG A 76 9.96 19.35 -2.51
C ARG A 76 8.80 18.88 -3.38
N LEU A 77 8.13 17.79 -3.01
CA LEU A 77 7.04 17.20 -3.77
C LEU A 77 5.74 18.00 -3.62
N ARG A 78 5.42 18.41 -2.38
CA ARG A 78 4.15 19.04 -1.99
C ARG A 78 3.81 20.27 -2.81
N VAL A 79 4.81 21.09 -3.16
CA VAL A 79 4.61 22.33 -3.95
C VAL A 79 4.31 22.08 -5.43
N GLN A 80 4.35 20.83 -5.90
CA GLN A 80 4.18 20.47 -7.31
C GLN A 80 2.95 19.59 -7.57
N VAL A 81 2.30 19.10 -6.51
CA VAL A 81 1.23 18.11 -6.59
C VAL A 81 0.00 18.52 -5.80
N ASP A 82 -1.13 17.88 -6.10
CA ASP A 82 -2.39 18.01 -5.37
C ASP A 82 -2.50 16.98 -4.24
N VAL A 83 -1.91 15.79 -4.41
CA VAL A 83 -1.92 14.72 -3.41
C VAL A 83 -0.52 14.13 -3.25
N VAL A 84 -0.07 13.93 -2.01
CA VAL A 84 1.17 13.23 -1.66
C VAL A 84 0.85 11.85 -1.10
N VAL A 85 1.33 10.81 -1.79
CA VAL A 85 1.22 9.40 -1.38
C VAL A 85 2.57 8.91 -0.91
N VAL A 86 2.63 8.35 0.31
CA VAL A 86 3.86 7.79 0.88
C VAL A 86 3.68 6.29 1.12
N SER A 87 4.47 5.47 0.44
CA SER A 87 4.51 4.02 0.67
C SER A 87 5.57 3.66 1.71
N MET A 88 5.17 2.91 2.74
CA MET A 88 6.02 2.56 3.87
C MET A 88 6.18 1.04 3.98
N HIS A 89 7.42 0.58 4.10
CA HIS A 89 7.75 -0.81 4.43
C HIS A 89 8.29 -0.84 5.87
N TRP A 90 7.43 -1.19 6.84
CA TRP A 90 7.64 -0.91 8.27
C TRP A 90 6.86 -1.83 9.23
N GLY A 91 7.08 -1.69 10.54
CA GLY A 91 6.35 -2.47 11.55
C GLY A 91 6.96 -3.85 11.80
N ASP A 92 6.25 -4.69 12.53
CA ASP A 92 6.70 -6.01 12.92
C ASP A 92 5.99 -7.11 12.12
N GLU A 93 6.74 -8.12 11.69
CA GLU A 93 6.17 -9.25 10.95
C GLU A 93 5.07 -9.95 11.75
N TYR A 94 3.96 -10.23 11.06
CA TYR A 94 2.82 -11.02 11.52
C TYR A 94 2.02 -10.40 12.67
N VAL A 95 2.30 -9.15 13.04
CA VAL A 95 1.53 -8.41 14.05
C VAL A 95 0.39 -7.65 13.37
N ARG A 96 -0.85 -8.00 13.74
CA ARG A 96 -2.07 -7.42 13.12
C ARG A 96 -2.39 -5.99 13.56
N GLN A 97 -1.70 -5.46 14.56
CA GLN A 97 -1.86 -4.08 15.04
C GLN A 97 -0.57 -3.30 14.82
N PRO A 98 -0.64 -2.02 14.42
CA PRO A 98 0.55 -1.19 14.26
C PRO A 98 1.20 -0.94 15.62
N ASN A 99 2.52 -0.99 15.64
CA ASN A 99 3.29 -0.59 16.82
C ASN A 99 3.35 0.95 16.95
N ASP A 100 3.84 1.43 18.10
CA ASP A 100 3.83 2.88 18.39
C ASP A 100 4.70 3.66 17.41
N ARG A 101 5.84 3.09 16.98
CA ARG A 101 6.71 3.72 15.98
C ARG A 101 6.00 3.91 14.63
N GLN A 102 5.16 2.96 14.21
CA GLN A 102 4.36 3.13 12.99
C GLN A 102 3.36 4.29 13.13
N LYS A 103 2.68 4.40 14.28
CA LYS A 103 1.71 5.46 14.55
C LYS A 103 2.36 6.84 14.64
N GLU A 104 3.47 6.94 15.37
CA GLU A 104 4.26 8.17 15.48
C GLU A 104 4.75 8.64 14.12
N LEU A 105 5.30 7.72 13.31
CA LEU A 105 5.80 8.07 11.99
C LEU A 105 4.65 8.41 11.02
N ALA A 106 3.50 7.74 11.11
CA ALA A 106 2.32 8.10 10.33
C ALA A 106 1.86 9.54 10.65
N ALA A 107 1.72 9.88 11.93
CA ALA A 107 1.35 11.23 12.36
C ALA A 107 2.38 12.27 11.90
N LYS A 108 3.68 11.95 11.97
CA LYS A 108 4.76 12.82 11.48
C LYS A 108 4.69 13.04 9.97
N LEU A 109 4.42 12.00 9.18
CA LEU A 109 4.28 12.13 7.73
C LEU A 109 3.06 12.99 7.36
N VAL A 110 1.93 12.83 8.08
CA VAL A 110 0.75 13.67 7.89
C VAL A 110 1.04 15.14 8.24
N SER A 111 1.73 15.41 9.35
CA SER A 111 2.11 16.79 9.70
C SER A 111 3.08 17.42 8.70
N LEU A 112 3.90 16.62 8.01
CA LEU A 112 4.76 17.08 6.92
C LEU A 112 4.02 17.32 5.60
N GLY A 113 2.77 16.84 5.46
CA GLY A 113 1.93 17.06 4.29
C GLY A 113 1.67 15.83 3.42
N ALA A 114 1.90 14.62 3.93
CA ALA A 114 1.39 13.39 3.32
C ALA A 114 -0.14 13.31 3.46
N ASP A 115 -0.83 13.02 2.37
CA ASP A 115 -2.29 12.87 2.36
C ASP A 115 -2.72 11.40 2.49
N ILE A 116 -1.93 10.48 1.91
CA ILE A 116 -2.18 9.03 1.90
C ILE A 116 -0.90 8.29 2.29
N ILE A 117 -0.99 7.39 3.27
CA ILE A 117 0.11 6.52 3.70
C ILE A 117 -0.28 5.07 3.46
N LEU A 118 0.53 4.37 2.65
CA LEU A 118 0.32 2.98 2.25
C LEU A 118 1.37 2.09 2.90
N GLY A 119 0.99 1.38 3.95
CA GLY A 119 1.88 0.48 4.67
C GLY A 119 1.95 -0.93 4.09
N SER A 120 3.11 -1.55 4.29
CA SER A 120 3.46 -2.93 3.93
C SER A 120 4.54 -3.43 4.90
N HIS A 121 4.94 -4.70 4.76
CA HIS A 121 5.93 -5.46 5.58
C HIS A 121 5.34 -6.48 6.56
N PRO A 122 4.33 -6.18 7.40
CA PRO A 122 3.85 -7.13 8.41
C PRO A 122 3.33 -8.45 7.86
N HIS A 123 3.14 -8.58 6.53
CA HIS A 123 2.58 -9.76 5.86
C HIS A 123 1.17 -10.15 6.32
N VAL A 124 0.52 -9.28 7.09
CA VAL A 124 -0.86 -9.38 7.57
C VAL A 124 -1.53 -8.02 7.44
N LEU A 125 -2.86 -8.00 7.40
CA LEU A 125 -3.61 -6.75 7.43
C LEU A 125 -3.43 -6.03 8.77
N GLN A 126 -3.20 -4.72 8.70
CA GLN A 126 -3.29 -3.80 9.84
C GLN A 126 -4.37 -2.74 9.54
N PRO A 127 -4.96 -2.10 10.57
CA PRO A 127 -6.08 -1.17 10.40
C PRO A 127 -5.82 -0.04 9.41
N MET A 128 -6.93 0.53 8.94
CA MET A 128 -6.95 1.78 8.17
C MET A 128 -7.80 2.83 8.89
N GLU A 129 -7.34 4.08 8.87
CA GLU A 129 -7.97 5.18 9.58
C GLU A 129 -7.62 6.53 8.94
N PHE A 130 -8.43 7.55 9.21
CA PHE A 130 -7.99 8.92 9.08
C PHE A 130 -7.38 9.36 10.41
N ILE A 131 -6.19 9.92 10.34
CA ILE A 131 -5.51 10.54 11.48
C ILE A 131 -5.38 12.03 11.26
N GLU A 132 -5.27 12.75 12.36
CA GLU A 132 -5.01 14.19 12.36
C GLU A 132 -3.66 14.47 12.99
N ALA A 133 -2.93 15.43 12.43
CA ALA A 133 -1.65 15.88 12.96
C ALA A 133 -1.48 17.38 12.72
N VAL A 134 -0.82 18.06 13.64
CA VAL A 134 -0.56 19.50 13.54
C VAL A 134 0.76 19.71 12.80
N ASP A 135 0.73 20.53 11.75
CA ASP A 135 1.94 20.88 11.00
C ASP A 135 2.80 21.93 11.72
N ASN A 136 3.97 22.24 11.15
CA ASN A 136 4.92 23.18 11.74
C ASN A 136 4.35 24.60 11.87
N ASP A 137 3.32 24.95 11.09
CA ASP A 137 2.66 26.25 11.11
C ASP A 137 1.45 26.28 12.07
N GLY A 138 1.18 25.16 12.76
CA GLY A 138 0.08 25.05 13.72
C GLY A 138 -1.26 24.67 13.10
N ASN A 139 -1.30 24.30 11.82
CA ASN A 139 -2.54 23.89 11.15
C ASN A 139 -2.82 22.41 11.37
N LEU A 140 -4.09 22.08 11.61
CA LEU A 140 -4.54 20.70 11.66
C LEU A 140 -4.60 20.13 10.25
N ARG A 141 -3.86 19.05 10.01
CA ARG A 141 -3.88 18.28 8.76
C ARG A 141 -4.53 16.93 9.01
N LYS A 142 -5.33 16.48 8.05
CA LYS A 142 -5.95 15.16 8.04
C LYS A 142 -5.31 14.30 6.96
N GLY A 143 -4.91 13.09 7.29
CA GLY A 143 -4.32 12.13 6.36
C GLY A 143 -4.96 10.75 6.51
N PHE A 144 -5.01 9.99 5.42
CA PHE A 144 -5.47 8.61 5.42
C PHE A 144 -4.28 7.66 5.56
N VAL A 145 -4.36 6.68 6.44
CA VAL A 145 -3.34 5.64 6.61
C VAL A 145 -3.98 4.27 6.56
N ILE A 146 -3.32 3.33 5.87
CA ILE A 146 -3.47 1.89 6.10
C ILE A 146 -2.10 1.35 6.48
N TYR A 147 -1.96 0.82 7.70
CA TYR A 147 -0.62 0.48 8.21
C TYR A 147 -0.03 -0.78 7.56
N SER A 148 -0.86 -1.65 6.98
CA SER A 148 -0.45 -2.78 6.16
C SER A 148 -1.59 -3.28 5.28
N LEU A 149 -1.34 -3.36 3.97
CA LEU A 149 -2.25 -3.91 2.95
C LEU A 149 -2.33 -5.45 2.96
N GLY A 150 -1.50 -6.13 3.76
CA GLY A 150 -1.36 -7.59 3.72
C GLY A 150 -0.64 -8.08 2.46
N ASN A 151 -0.88 -9.33 2.08
CA ASN A 151 -0.20 -9.96 0.95
C ASN A 151 -1.08 -9.96 -0.30
N PHE A 152 -0.64 -9.28 -1.36
CA PHE A 152 -1.34 -9.31 -2.65
C PHE A 152 -1.00 -10.56 -3.47
N ILE A 153 0.27 -10.98 -3.55
CA ILE A 153 0.71 -12.26 -4.11
C ILE A 153 1.77 -12.84 -3.18
N SER A 154 1.56 -14.04 -2.63
CA SER A 154 2.50 -14.71 -1.73
C SER A 154 2.38 -16.24 -1.78
N ASN A 155 3.37 -16.95 -1.23
CA ASN A 155 3.27 -18.38 -0.92
C ASN A 155 3.18 -18.64 0.60
N GLN A 156 3.01 -17.60 1.43
CA GLN A 156 2.74 -17.75 2.86
C GLN A 156 1.30 -18.26 3.03
N ARG A 157 1.09 -19.33 3.79
CA ARG A 157 -0.21 -20.05 3.87
C ARG A 157 -0.88 -20.01 5.23
N ASP A 158 -0.20 -19.52 6.26
CA ASP A 158 -0.80 -19.37 7.58
C ASP A 158 -1.95 -18.36 7.52
N ARG A 159 -2.95 -18.54 8.39
CA ARG A 159 -4.09 -17.60 8.53
C ARG A 159 -3.56 -16.17 8.69
N TYR A 160 -4.23 -15.23 8.01
CA TYR A 160 -3.88 -13.80 7.88
C TYR A 160 -2.74 -13.48 6.91
N ARG A 161 -1.95 -14.47 6.47
CA ARG A 161 -0.78 -14.27 5.60
C ARG A 161 -1.01 -14.67 4.15
N ASP A 162 -2.14 -15.30 3.86
CA ASP A 162 -2.59 -15.67 2.52
C ASP A 162 -3.64 -14.71 1.95
N SER A 163 -3.84 -13.56 2.58
CA SER A 163 -4.81 -12.54 2.18
C SER A 163 -4.25 -11.12 2.27
N GLY A 164 -4.96 -10.20 1.60
CA GLY A 164 -4.70 -8.77 1.61
C GLY A 164 -5.92 -8.02 1.09
N VAL A 165 -5.77 -6.75 0.76
CA VAL A 165 -6.84 -5.95 0.15
C VAL A 165 -6.38 -5.20 -1.09
N ILE A 166 -7.30 -5.01 -2.03
CA ILE A 166 -7.19 -3.94 -3.03
C ILE A 166 -7.83 -2.71 -2.39
N LEU A 167 -7.04 -1.67 -2.14
CA LEU A 167 -7.54 -0.40 -1.65
C LEU A 167 -8.03 0.46 -2.83
N LEU A 168 -9.22 1.05 -2.66
CA LEU A 168 -9.82 2.00 -3.58
C LEU A 168 -9.90 3.35 -2.86
N VAL A 169 -9.34 4.40 -3.47
CA VAL A 169 -9.34 5.75 -2.91
C VAL A 169 -9.88 6.72 -3.95
N ASP A 170 -10.99 7.35 -3.63
CA ASP A 170 -11.65 8.34 -4.48
C ASP A 170 -11.17 9.74 -4.06
N ILE A 171 -10.43 10.39 -4.96
CA ILE A 171 -9.87 11.73 -4.76
C ILE A 171 -10.70 12.72 -5.57
N MET A 172 -11.17 13.78 -4.91
CA MET A 172 -11.96 14.83 -5.54
C MET A 172 -11.23 16.17 -5.46
N LYS A 173 -11.21 16.90 -6.57
CA LYS A 173 -10.65 18.25 -6.66
C LYS A 173 -11.74 19.23 -7.05
N ASN A 174 -11.92 20.27 -6.24
CA ASN A 174 -12.76 21.39 -6.60
C ASN A 174 -11.97 22.34 -7.50
N LEU A 175 -12.35 22.43 -8.78
CA LEU A 175 -11.63 23.24 -9.77
C LEU A 175 -11.76 24.76 -9.55
N HIS A 176 -12.74 25.22 -8.77
CA HIS A 176 -12.90 26.64 -8.48
C HIS A 176 -12.00 27.11 -7.34
N THR A 177 -11.90 26.31 -6.27
CA THR A 177 -11.10 26.64 -5.09
C THR A 177 -9.69 26.05 -5.13
N GLY A 178 -9.46 25.06 -5.99
CA GLY A 178 -8.23 24.27 -6.04
C GLY A 178 -8.10 23.25 -4.91
N THR A 179 -9.10 23.12 -4.03
CA THR A 179 -9.04 22.24 -2.86
C THR A 179 -9.21 20.79 -3.26
N VAL A 180 -8.41 19.90 -2.66
CA VAL A 180 -8.47 18.46 -2.88
C VAL A 180 -8.84 17.74 -1.58
N GLU A 181 -9.70 16.73 -1.70
CA GLU A 181 -10.11 15.89 -0.58
C GLU A 181 -10.14 14.40 -0.96
N ILE A 182 -9.90 13.57 0.04
CA ILE A 182 -10.11 12.12 -0.03
C ILE A 182 -11.58 11.88 0.33
N ASN A 183 -12.42 11.74 -0.69
CA ASN A 183 -13.88 11.69 -0.54
C ASN A 183 -14.35 10.34 0.03
N GLN A 184 -13.83 9.24 -0.51
CA GLN A 184 -14.20 7.90 -0.09
C GLN A 184 -13.00 6.97 -0.15
N THR A 185 -12.84 6.12 0.87
CA THR A 185 -11.91 4.99 0.83
C THR A 185 -12.68 3.71 1.01
N ARG A 186 -12.35 2.72 0.18
CA ARG A 186 -12.97 1.40 0.20
C ARG A 186 -11.91 0.33 0.04
N TYR A 187 -12.26 -0.91 0.35
CA TYR A 187 -11.40 -2.04 0.05
C TYR A 187 -12.17 -3.21 -0.56
N VAL A 188 -11.44 -4.04 -1.32
CA VAL A 188 -11.88 -5.35 -1.78
C VAL A 188 -10.99 -6.41 -1.12
N PRO A 189 -11.51 -7.28 -0.24
CA PRO A 189 -10.72 -8.37 0.32
C PRO A 189 -10.26 -9.32 -0.78
N THR A 190 -9.01 -9.75 -0.68
CA THR A 190 -8.39 -10.67 -1.63
C THR A 190 -7.79 -11.87 -0.92
N TRP A 191 -7.88 -13.02 -1.57
CA TRP A 191 -7.24 -14.25 -1.13
C TRP A 191 -6.30 -14.78 -2.21
N VAL A 192 -5.10 -15.18 -1.81
CA VAL A 192 -4.12 -15.80 -2.70
C VAL A 192 -4.46 -17.28 -2.86
N HIS A 193 -5.24 -17.61 -3.86
CA HIS A 193 -5.59 -18.99 -4.17
C HIS A 193 -4.42 -19.73 -4.82
N LYS A 194 -3.94 -20.78 -4.16
CA LYS A 194 -2.88 -21.67 -4.65
C LYS A 194 -3.50 -22.96 -5.15
N TYR A 195 -3.25 -23.29 -6.42
CA TYR A 195 -3.82 -24.46 -7.07
C TYR A 195 -2.77 -25.20 -7.91
N TYR A 196 -3.01 -26.48 -8.20
CA TYR A 196 -2.09 -27.31 -8.96
C TYR A 196 -2.65 -27.52 -10.38
N LEU A 197 -1.87 -27.15 -11.40
CA LEU A 197 -2.23 -27.27 -12.81
C LEU A 197 -0.97 -27.49 -13.65
N GLY A 198 -1.00 -28.42 -14.60
CA GLY A 198 0.11 -28.67 -15.51
C GLY A 198 1.42 -29.08 -14.80
N ASN A 199 1.31 -29.92 -13.77
CA ASN A 199 2.41 -30.36 -12.91
C ASN A 199 3.17 -29.25 -12.16
N LYS A 200 2.54 -28.08 -11.98
CA LYS A 200 3.11 -26.94 -11.26
C LYS A 200 2.11 -26.32 -10.31
N TRP A 201 2.63 -25.73 -9.25
CA TRP A 201 1.85 -24.85 -8.39
C TRP A 201 1.66 -23.51 -9.08
N ASN A 202 0.42 -23.06 -9.11
CA ASN A 202 0.00 -21.78 -9.68
C ASN A 202 -0.69 -20.96 -8.59
N PHE A 203 -0.70 -19.65 -8.78
CA PHE A 203 -1.29 -18.69 -7.86
C PHE A 203 -2.23 -17.78 -8.65
N ARG A 204 -3.40 -17.50 -8.09
CA ARG A 204 -4.33 -16.48 -8.61
C ARG A 204 -4.92 -15.70 -7.45
N ILE A 205 -5.23 -14.42 -7.68
CA ILE A 205 -5.81 -13.56 -6.66
C ILE A 205 -7.32 -13.56 -6.85
N LEU A 206 -8.03 -13.96 -5.81
CA LEU A 206 -9.49 -14.03 -5.83
C LEU A 206 -10.06 -12.87 -5.01
N PRO A 207 -10.85 -11.98 -5.62
CA PRO A 207 -11.72 -11.05 -4.89
C PRO A 207 -12.72 -11.87 -4.08
N VAL A 208 -12.65 -11.77 -2.76
CA VAL A 208 -13.28 -12.73 -1.84
C VAL A 208 -14.79 -12.73 -1.99
N GLU A 209 -15.42 -11.56 -1.94
CA GLU A 209 -16.87 -11.42 -2.03
C GLU A 209 -17.44 -11.97 -3.34
N LYS A 210 -16.79 -11.64 -4.46
CA LYS A 210 -17.16 -12.13 -5.79
C LYS A 210 -17.19 -13.66 -5.80
N PHE A 211 -16.16 -14.30 -5.26
CA PHE A 211 -16.04 -15.76 -5.30
C PHE A 211 -16.89 -16.50 -4.26
N ILE A 212 -17.22 -15.86 -3.13
CA ILE A 212 -18.28 -16.33 -2.23
C ILE A 212 -19.61 -16.35 -2.97
N SER A 213 -19.98 -15.26 -3.64
CA SER A 213 -21.23 -15.16 -4.41
C SER A 213 -21.30 -16.18 -5.56
N VAL A 214 -20.21 -16.36 -6.30
CA VAL A 214 -20.12 -17.35 -7.40
C VAL A 214 -20.39 -18.78 -6.89
N TYR A 215 -19.86 -19.15 -5.72
CA TYR A 215 -20.11 -20.47 -5.12
C TYR A 215 -21.59 -20.63 -4.72
N TYR A 216 -22.18 -19.63 -4.06
CA TYR A 216 -23.59 -19.67 -3.66
C TYR A 216 -24.57 -19.82 -4.83
N HIS A 217 -24.25 -19.27 -6.00
CA HIS A 217 -25.11 -19.35 -7.19
C HIS A 217 -24.86 -20.60 -8.06
N GLY A 218 -24.10 -21.59 -7.57
CA GLY A 218 -23.99 -22.91 -8.19
C GLY A 218 -22.91 -23.07 -9.26
N PHE A 219 -21.93 -22.17 -9.32
CA PHE A 219 -20.74 -22.33 -10.19
C PHE A 219 -19.62 -23.11 -9.47
N GLU A 220 -19.97 -24.27 -8.90
CA GLU A 220 -19.13 -25.07 -8.00
C GLU A 220 -17.82 -25.58 -8.66
N ASP A 221 -17.77 -25.69 -9.98
CA ASP A 221 -16.61 -26.22 -10.72
C ASP A 221 -15.33 -25.38 -10.58
N ILE A 222 -15.42 -24.19 -9.97
CA ILE A 222 -14.29 -23.26 -9.84
C ILE A 222 -13.58 -23.36 -8.48
N LEU A 223 -14.28 -23.82 -7.43
CA LEU A 223 -13.78 -23.85 -6.04
C LEU A 223 -14.25 -25.10 -5.29
N ARG A 224 -13.35 -25.72 -4.52
CA ARG A 224 -13.68 -26.80 -3.59
C ARG A 224 -14.37 -26.25 -2.36
N GLU A 225 -15.15 -27.09 -1.66
CA GLU A 225 -15.81 -26.72 -0.39
C GLU A 225 -14.82 -26.15 0.66
N THR A 226 -13.60 -26.70 0.72
CA THR A 226 -12.54 -26.21 1.62
C THR A 226 -12.02 -24.82 1.25
N GLU A 227 -11.95 -24.51 -0.05
CA GLU A 227 -11.54 -23.21 -0.58
C GLU A 227 -12.64 -22.17 -0.33
N TYR A 228 -13.91 -22.57 -0.50
CA TYR A 228 -15.06 -21.76 -0.14
C TYR A 228 -15.07 -21.40 1.35
N LYS A 229 -14.88 -22.39 2.25
CA LYS A 229 -14.77 -22.14 3.70
C LYS A 229 -13.63 -21.15 4.01
N ARG A 230 -12.48 -21.29 3.34
CA ARG A 230 -11.37 -20.35 3.51
C ARG A 230 -11.72 -18.94 3.05
N LEU A 231 -12.44 -18.77 1.93
CA LEU A 231 -12.91 -17.46 1.48
C LEU A 231 -13.82 -16.79 2.53
N VAL A 232 -14.75 -17.55 3.13
CA VAL A 232 -15.62 -17.06 4.20
C VAL A 232 -14.80 -16.64 5.43
N GLU A 233 -13.77 -17.41 5.81
CA GLU A 233 -12.86 -17.01 6.88
C GLU A 233 -12.09 -15.73 6.55
N VAL A 234 -11.55 -15.60 5.33
CA VAL A 234 -10.82 -14.39 4.90
C VAL A 234 -11.75 -13.18 4.90
N TRP A 235 -13.00 -13.34 4.48
CA TRP A 235 -14.02 -12.29 4.58
C TRP A 235 -14.17 -11.82 6.02
N GLN A 236 -14.49 -12.73 6.94
CA GLN A 236 -14.68 -12.42 8.36
C GLN A 236 -13.42 -11.81 9.00
N ASP A 237 -12.25 -12.37 8.72
CA ASP A 237 -10.96 -11.90 9.22
C ASP A 237 -10.64 -10.47 8.76
N THR A 238 -11.07 -10.11 7.55
CA THR A 238 -10.83 -8.80 6.95
C THR A 238 -11.85 -7.77 7.44
N THR A 239 -13.15 -8.07 7.34
CA THR A 239 -14.22 -7.11 7.66
C THR A 239 -14.28 -6.79 9.15
N SER A 240 -14.03 -7.76 10.02
CA SER A 240 -13.96 -7.53 11.48
C SER A 240 -12.74 -6.70 11.90
N HIS A 241 -11.68 -6.68 11.08
CA HIS A 241 -10.41 -6.03 11.42
C HIS A 241 -10.23 -4.64 10.82
N LEU A 242 -10.64 -4.46 9.56
CA LEU A 242 -10.60 -3.16 8.89
C LEU A 242 -11.87 -2.35 9.10
N GLY A 243 -12.97 -2.99 9.51
CA GLY A 243 -14.28 -2.37 9.71
C GLY A 243 -15.16 -2.47 8.46
N GLU A 244 -16.45 -2.71 8.67
CA GLU A 244 -17.47 -2.82 7.61
C GLU A 244 -17.80 -1.48 6.96
N SER A 245 -17.55 -0.35 7.65
CA SER A 245 -17.85 1.01 7.15
C SER A 245 -17.06 1.38 5.90
N TRP A 246 -15.94 0.71 5.64
CA TRP A 246 -15.10 0.92 4.47
C TRP A 246 -15.37 -0.11 3.36
N HIS A 247 -16.31 -1.02 3.56
CA HIS A 247 -16.55 -2.08 2.60
C HIS A 247 -17.26 -1.55 1.35
N SER A 248 -16.79 -1.93 0.16
CA SER A 248 -17.48 -1.62 -1.10
C SER A 248 -18.59 -2.62 -1.36
N ILE A 249 -19.86 -2.23 -1.30
CA ILE A 249 -20.96 -3.15 -1.60
C ILE A 249 -21.03 -3.47 -3.11
N HIS A 250 -20.43 -2.63 -3.99
CA HIS A 250 -20.32 -2.90 -5.44
C HIS A 250 -19.01 -2.34 -6.03
N PRO A 251 -18.27 -3.09 -6.87
CA PRO A 251 -17.15 -2.57 -7.65
C PRO A 251 -17.60 -1.62 -8.77
#